data_AF-A0AAU4K020-F1
#
_entry.id   AF-A0AAU4K020-F1
#
_cell.length_a   1.000
_cell.length_b   1.000
_cell.length_c   1.000
_cell.angle_alpha   90.00
_cell.angle_beta   90.00
_cell.angle_gamma   90.00
#
_symmetry.space_group_name_H-M   'P 1'
#
loop_
_entity.id
_entity.type
_entity.pdbx_description
1 polymer ?
#
loop_
_entity_poly.entity_id
_entity_poly.type
_entity_poly.pdbx_seq_one_letter_code
_entity_poly.pdbx_strand_id
1 'polypeptide(L)'
;MGDARKSRRVRGRGTEREAQALQLFLAGCTYEQIAEKVDGYSSASTVCRAITRALKRRADERDELADQALTVILEQLDGVLRGHYLRSLRGDTKAADIVLKVIDRKIRLGGYDTGPHVAVQVNQYGSHLDHELTELVAGVIDAAGDYGLPVSPELRELPEQ
;
A
#
# COMPACT_ATOMS: atom_id res chain seq x y z
N MET A 1 20.70 23.12 23.71
CA MET A 1 21.02 22.87 22.28
C MET A 1 21.85 21.60 22.00
N GLY A 2 22.44 20.89 22.98
CA GLY A 2 23.30 19.72 22.73
C GLY A 2 22.59 18.37 22.48
N ASP A 3 21.38 18.19 23.00
CA ASP A 3 20.75 16.86 23.08
C ASP A 3 20.16 16.37 21.74
N ALA A 4 19.58 17.29 20.96
CA ALA A 4 19.01 16.99 19.64
C ALA A 4 20.06 16.50 18.62
N ARG A 5 21.32 16.99 18.70
CA ARG A 5 22.42 16.55 17.83
C ARG A 5 22.89 15.12 18.17
N LYS A 6 22.87 14.75 19.45
CA LYS A 6 23.25 13.41 19.92
C LYS A 6 22.20 12.37 19.51
N SER A 7 20.91 12.69 19.70
CA SER A 7 19.79 11.84 19.26
C SER A 7 19.81 11.56 17.75
N ARG A 8 20.11 12.57 16.92
CA ARG A 8 20.21 12.40 15.46
C ARG A 8 21.35 11.48 15.04
N ARG A 9 22.53 11.63 15.65
CA ARG A 9 23.70 10.78 15.38
C ARG A 9 23.48 9.33 15.78
N VAL A 10 22.80 9.08 16.90
CA VAL A 10 22.46 7.73 17.36
C VAL A 10 21.48 7.06 16.39
N ARG A 11 20.47 7.81 15.91
CA ARG A 11 19.54 7.32 14.87
C ARG A 11 20.26 6.95 13.57
N GLY A 12 21.15 7.82 13.07
CA GLY A 12 21.91 7.56 11.84
C GLY A 12 22.79 6.30 11.92
N ARG A 13 23.44 6.06 13.06
CA ARG A 13 24.22 4.83 13.27
C ARG A 13 23.34 3.58 13.32
N GLY A 14 22.13 3.68 13.84
CA GLY A 14 21.16 2.58 13.84
C GLY A 14 20.70 2.24 12.42
N THR A 15 20.41 3.25 11.60
CA THR A 15 19.97 3.05 10.21
C THR A 15 21.05 2.45 9.33
N GLU A 16 22.32 2.85 9.52
CA GLU A 16 23.46 2.27 8.79
C GLU A 16 23.64 0.78 9.10
N ARG A 17 23.53 0.38 10.38
CA ARG A 17 23.63 -1.02 10.80
C ARG A 17 22.49 -1.88 10.27
N GLU A 18 21.27 -1.34 10.29
CA GLU A 18 20.09 -1.99 9.70
C GLU A 18 20.29 -2.24 8.20
N ALA A 19 20.85 -1.26 7.47
CA ALA A 19 21.16 -1.40 6.05
C ALA A 19 22.25 -2.45 5.79
N GLN A 20 23.30 -2.49 6.63
CA GLN A 20 24.36 -3.49 6.54
C GLN A 20 23.86 -4.91 6.83
N ALA A 21 23.02 -5.08 7.87
CA ALA A 21 22.39 -6.35 8.19
C ALA A 21 21.49 -6.85 7.05
N LEU A 22 20.72 -5.95 6.43
CA LEU A 22 19.89 -6.29 5.28
C LEU A 22 20.73 -6.71 4.05
N GLN A 23 21.86 -6.06 3.79
CA GLN A 23 22.75 -6.46 2.69
C GLN A 23 23.33 -7.88 2.89
N LEU A 24 23.78 -8.19 4.10
CA LEU A 24 24.30 -9.53 4.43
C LEU A 24 23.21 -10.60 4.35
N PHE A 25 21.98 -10.28 4.75
CA PHE A 25 20.83 -11.17 4.59
C PHE A 25 20.51 -11.45 3.12
N LEU A 26 20.50 -10.42 2.27
CA LEU A 26 20.32 -10.58 0.82
C LEU A 26 21.46 -11.37 0.15
N ALA A 27 22.67 -11.34 0.74
CA ALA A 27 23.80 -12.15 0.33
C ALA A 27 23.75 -13.61 0.87
N GLY A 28 22.68 -13.99 1.58
CA GLY A 28 22.44 -15.36 2.06
C GLY A 28 23.05 -15.71 3.41
N CYS A 29 23.53 -14.73 4.20
CA CYS A 29 24.01 -14.99 5.55
C CYS A 29 22.86 -15.34 6.51
N THR A 30 23.10 -16.24 7.47
CA THR A 30 22.13 -16.54 8.54
C THR A 30 22.09 -15.41 9.58
N TYR A 31 21.01 -15.31 10.36
CA TYR A 31 20.87 -14.26 11.38
C TYR A 31 21.96 -14.30 12.46
N GLU A 32 22.48 -15.49 12.77
CA GLU A 32 23.59 -15.69 13.72
C GLU A 32 24.89 -15.12 13.15
N GLN A 33 25.21 -15.45 11.90
CA GLN A 33 26.39 -14.92 11.19
C GLN A 33 26.33 -13.39 11.04
N ILE A 34 25.13 -12.83 10.87
CA ILE A 34 24.94 -11.38 10.78
C ILE A 34 25.13 -10.73 12.16
N ALA A 35 24.67 -11.37 13.25
CA ALA A 35 24.85 -10.86 14.61
C ALA A 35 26.34 -10.82 15.01
N GLU A 36 27.13 -11.78 14.54
CA GLU A 36 28.58 -11.82 14.75
C GLU A 36 29.34 -10.79 13.89
N LYS A 37 28.85 -10.50 12.68
CA LYS A 37 29.53 -9.61 11.72
C LYS A 37 29.17 -8.14 11.86
N VAL A 38 28.02 -7.80 12.44
CA VAL A 38 27.53 -6.42 12.54
C VAL A 38 27.53 -5.96 13.99
N ASP A 39 28.37 -4.97 14.28
CA ASP A 39 28.52 -4.40 15.61
C ASP A 39 27.22 -3.81 16.15
N GLY A 40 26.81 -4.27 17.33
CA GLY A 40 25.67 -3.75 18.07
C GLY A 40 24.42 -4.61 18.02
N TYR A 41 24.46 -5.79 17.41
CA TYR A 41 23.46 -6.83 17.63
C TYR A 41 23.94 -7.83 18.67
N SER A 42 23.05 -8.18 19.59
CA SER A 42 23.35 -9.11 20.68
C SER A 42 22.81 -10.51 20.42
N SER A 43 21.92 -10.68 19.44
CA SER A 43 21.32 -11.97 19.10
C SER A 43 20.70 -11.99 17.71
N ALA A 44 20.50 -13.21 17.17
CA ALA A 44 19.76 -13.44 15.93
C ALA A 44 18.35 -12.81 15.93
N SER A 45 17.69 -12.76 17.10
CA SER A 45 16.37 -12.12 17.25
C SER A 45 16.44 -10.61 17.04
N THR A 46 17.51 -9.95 17.50
CA THR A 46 17.71 -8.51 17.28
C THR A 46 18.03 -8.19 15.82
N VAL A 47 18.75 -9.07 15.14
CA VAL A 47 19.03 -8.99 13.70
C VAL A 47 17.76 -9.14 12.88
N CYS A 48 16.93 -10.15 13.18
CA CYS A 48 15.66 -10.36 12.49
C CYS A 48 14.77 -9.10 12.57
N ARG A 49 14.62 -8.53 13.76
CA ARG A 49 13.87 -7.26 13.95
C ARG A 49 14.47 -6.09 13.17
N ALA A 50 15.79 -5.99 13.11
CA ALA A 50 16.47 -4.94 12.36
C ALA A 50 16.24 -5.08 10.84
N ILE A 51 16.33 -6.30 10.32
CA ILE A 51 16.05 -6.61 8.91
C ILE A 51 14.58 -6.33 8.59
N THR A 52 13.63 -6.74 9.43
CA THR A 52 12.20 -6.44 9.24
C THR A 52 11.95 -4.93 9.18
N ARG A 53 12.59 -4.15 10.07
CA ARG A 53 12.49 -2.68 10.05
C ARG A 53 13.11 -2.07 8.80
N ALA A 54 14.25 -2.58 8.35
CA ALA A 54 14.91 -2.12 7.13
C ALA A 54 14.07 -2.42 5.88
N LEU A 55 13.46 -3.62 5.81
CA LEU A 55 12.55 -4.01 4.74
C LEU A 55 11.28 -3.17 4.74
N LYS A 56 10.67 -2.96 5.92
CA LYS A 56 9.49 -2.09 6.06
C LYS A 56 9.82 -0.67 5.62
N ARG A 57 10.93 -0.09 6.09
CA ARG A 57 11.36 1.25 5.67
C ARG A 57 11.55 1.35 4.17
N ARG A 58 12.17 0.34 3.53
CA ARG A 58 12.30 0.30 2.06
C ARG A 58 10.95 0.14 1.34
N ALA A 59 9.98 -0.54 1.95
CA ALA A 59 8.63 -0.61 1.41
C ALA A 59 7.95 0.75 1.52
N ASP A 60 7.99 1.38 2.70
CA ASP A 60 7.46 2.72 2.94
C ASP A 60 8.11 3.76 1.98
N GLU A 61 9.44 3.74 1.82
CA GLU A 61 10.16 4.59 0.85
C GLU A 61 9.76 4.30 -0.60
N ARG A 62 9.49 3.04 -0.96
CA ARG A 62 9.02 2.67 -2.30
C ARG A 62 7.61 3.18 -2.56
N ASP A 63 6.74 3.12 -1.55
CA ASP A 63 5.37 3.62 -1.62
C ASP A 63 5.38 5.15 -1.72
N GLU A 64 6.19 5.85 -0.92
CA GLU A 64 6.39 7.30 -1.04
C GLU A 64 6.94 7.71 -2.42
N LEU A 65 7.90 6.95 -2.97
CA LEU A 65 8.41 7.18 -4.33
C LEU A 65 7.34 6.91 -5.40
N ALA A 66 6.47 5.92 -5.19
CA ALA A 66 5.34 5.65 -6.07
C ALA A 66 4.31 6.79 -6.04
N ASP A 67 4.03 7.36 -4.87
CA ASP A 67 3.15 8.52 -4.71
C ASP A 67 3.74 9.78 -5.39
N GLN A 68 5.05 9.99 -5.27
CA GLN A 68 5.75 11.08 -5.96
C GLN A 68 5.71 10.89 -7.48
N ALA A 69 5.92 9.67 -7.97
CA ALA A 69 5.81 9.36 -9.39
C ALA A 69 4.38 9.56 -9.92
N LEU A 70 3.37 9.17 -9.14
CA LEU A 70 1.95 9.40 -9.46
C LEU A 70 1.65 10.91 -9.56
N THR A 71 2.18 11.70 -8.62
CA THR A 71 2.05 13.16 -8.62
C THR A 71 2.60 13.77 -9.92
N VAL A 72 3.81 13.37 -10.33
CA VAL A 72 4.43 13.83 -11.59
C VAL A 72 3.60 13.44 -12.81
N ILE A 73 3.06 12.22 -12.85
CA ILE A 73 2.20 11.76 -13.95
C ILE A 73 0.91 12.58 -14.02
N LEU A 74 0.28 12.90 -12.87
CA LEU A 74 -0.91 13.73 -12.83
C LEU A 74 -0.63 15.16 -13.34
N GLU A 75 0.50 15.75 -12.99
CA GLU A 75 0.92 17.06 -13.50
C GLU A 75 1.15 17.05 -15.02
N GLN A 76 1.77 15.99 -15.55
CA GLN A 76 1.94 15.81 -16.99
C GLN A 76 0.60 15.71 -17.72
N LEU A 77 -0.35 14.94 -17.16
CA LEU A 77 -1.71 14.85 -17.68
C LEU A 77 -2.43 16.20 -17.65
N ASP A 78 -2.20 17.02 -16.63
CA ASP A 78 -2.72 18.40 -16.58
C ASP A 78 -2.11 19.30 -17.66
N GLY A 79 -0.84 19.10 -18.01
CA GLY A 79 -0.21 19.74 -19.16
C GLY A 79 -0.94 19.42 -20.47
N VAL A 80 -1.20 18.14 -20.72
CA VAL A 80 -1.93 17.68 -21.92
C VAL A 80 -3.36 18.22 -21.94
N LEU A 81 -4.05 18.15 -20.80
CA LEU A 81 -5.41 18.67 -20.66
C LEU A 81 -5.47 20.15 -21.05
N ARG A 82 -4.61 20.98 -20.45
CA ARG A 82 -4.53 22.43 -20.76
C ARG A 82 -4.26 22.69 -22.24
N GLY A 83 -3.38 21.92 -22.87
CA GLY A 83 -3.04 22.07 -24.28
C GLY A 83 -4.19 21.80 -25.25
N HIS A 84 -5.09 20.87 -24.90
CA HIS A 84 -6.19 20.45 -25.78
C HIS A 84 -7.56 21.04 -25.41
N TYR A 85 -7.73 21.55 -24.19
CA TYR A 85 -9.03 22.00 -23.66
C TYR A 85 -9.70 23.11 -24.48
N LEU A 86 -8.97 24.16 -24.86
CA LEU A 86 -9.59 25.25 -25.65
C LEU A 86 -9.96 24.80 -27.07
N ARG A 87 -9.24 23.83 -27.63
CA ARG A 87 -9.55 23.29 -28.96
C ARG A 87 -10.77 22.39 -28.91
N SER A 88 -10.92 21.57 -27.86
CA SER A 88 -12.11 20.73 -27.69
C SER A 88 -13.39 21.57 -27.57
N LEU A 89 -13.35 22.67 -26.81
CA LEU A 89 -14.48 23.60 -26.68
C LEU A 89 -14.87 24.28 -28.00
N ARG A 90 -13.95 24.38 -28.96
CA ARG A 90 -14.18 24.96 -30.29
C ARG A 90 -14.67 23.95 -31.33
N GLY A 91 -14.99 22.72 -30.90
CA GLY A 91 -15.55 21.68 -31.76
C GLY A 91 -14.50 20.80 -32.46
N ASP A 92 -13.21 20.89 -32.09
CA ASP A 92 -12.19 19.93 -32.53
C ASP A 92 -12.45 18.58 -31.84
N THR A 93 -13.09 17.66 -32.56
CA THR A 93 -13.50 16.35 -32.05
C THR A 93 -12.32 15.49 -31.62
N LYS A 94 -11.15 15.64 -32.25
CA LYS A 94 -9.93 14.94 -31.84
C LYS A 94 -9.40 15.48 -30.52
N ALA A 95 -9.43 16.81 -30.33
CA ALA A 95 -9.06 17.40 -29.06
C ALA A 95 -10.03 17.01 -27.93
N ALA A 96 -11.33 16.89 -28.24
CA ALA A 96 -12.33 16.43 -27.28
C ALA A 96 -12.10 14.98 -26.82
N ASP A 97 -11.79 14.08 -27.76
CA ASP A 97 -11.44 12.68 -27.43
C ASP A 97 -10.18 12.60 -26.54
N ILE A 98 -9.14 13.38 -26.85
CA ILE A 98 -7.92 13.46 -26.02
C ILE A 98 -8.25 13.95 -24.60
N VAL A 99 -9.05 15.01 -24.48
CA VAL A 99 -9.46 15.57 -23.19
C VAL A 99 -10.24 14.53 -22.36
N LEU A 100 -11.20 13.82 -22.98
CA LEU A 100 -11.97 12.78 -22.30
C LEU A 100 -11.08 11.63 -21.80
N LYS A 101 -10.14 11.15 -22.63
CA LYS A 101 -9.19 10.10 -22.26
C LYS A 101 -8.26 10.52 -21.12
N VAL A 102 -7.81 11.77 -21.11
CA VAL A 102 -6.98 12.31 -20.03
C VAL A 102 -7.78 12.37 -18.73
N ILE A 103 -9.03 12.85 -18.77
CA ILE A 103 -9.90 12.89 -17.59
C ILE A 103 -10.16 11.48 -17.04
N ASP A 104 -10.55 10.53 -17.89
CA ASP A 104 -10.76 9.12 -17.50
C ASP A 104 -9.50 8.54 -16.84
N ARG A 105 -8.32 8.77 -17.43
CA ARG A 105 -7.07 8.29 -16.86
C ARG A 105 -6.76 8.91 -15.51
N LYS A 106 -7.05 10.21 -15.31
CA LYS A 106 -6.89 10.87 -14.01
C LYS A 106 -7.83 10.33 -12.95
N ILE A 107 -9.08 10.05 -13.29
CA ILE A 107 -10.08 9.47 -12.37
C ILE A 107 -9.63 8.08 -11.91
N ARG A 108 -9.18 7.23 -12.83
CA ARG A 108 -8.65 5.89 -12.53
C ARG A 108 -7.39 5.94 -11.65
N LEU A 109 -6.44 6.81 -11.99
CA LEU A 109 -5.18 6.96 -11.25
C LEU A 109 -5.40 7.57 -9.85
N GLY A 110 -6.41 8.43 -9.68
CA GLY A 110 -6.81 8.98 -8.39
C GLY A 110 -7.68 8.04 -7.55
N GLY A 111 -8.00 6.84 -8.04
CA GLY A 111 -8.82 5.86 -7.33
C GLY A 111 -10.32 6.18 -7.28
N TYR A 112 -10.76 7.30 -7.87
CA TYR A 112 -12.16 7.75 -7.89
C TYR A 112 -13.09 6.87 -8.74
N ASP A 113 -12.52 6.02 -9.61
CA ASP A 113 -13.26 5.04 -10.44
C ASP A 113 -13.52 3.71 -9.70
N THR A 114 -12.95 3.54 -8.50
CA THR A 114 -13.07 2.32 -7.73
C THR A 114 -14.18 2.50 -6.70
N GLY A 115 -15.35 1.91 -6.94
CA GLY A 115 -16.32 1.71 -5.86
C GLY A 115 -15.67 0.93 -4.70
N PRO A 116 -16.20 1.01 -3.47
CA PRO A 116 -15.64 0.27 -2.35
C PRO A 116 -15.73 -1.24 -2.62
N HIS A 117 -14.64 -1.87 -3.03
CA HIS A 117 -14.53 -3.32 -3.11
C HIS A 117 -14.13 -3.85 -1.73
N VAL A 118 -15.12 -4.30 -0.96
CA VAL A 118 -14.88 -5.02 0.30
C VAL A 118 -14.48 -6.45 -0.07
N ALA A 119 -13.18 -6.71 -0.14
CA ALA A 119 -12.65 -8.07 -0.24
C ALA A 119 -12.56 -8.67 1.17
N VAL A 120 -13.62 -9.36 1.62
CA VAL A 120 -13.56 -10.16 2.85
C VAL A 120 -12.94 -11.52 2.49
N GLN A 121 -11.72 -11.78 2.94
CA GLN A 121 -11.14 -13.13 2.95
C GLN A 121 -11.38 -13.76 4.31
N VAL A 122 -12.28 -14.75 4.37
CA VAL A 122 -12.50 -15.55 5.57
C VAL A 122 -11.49 -16.69 5.57
N ASN A 123 -10.51 -16.62 6.47
CA ASN A 123 -9.57 -17.73 6.71
C ASN A 123 -10.15 -18.63 7.79
N GLN A 124 -10.56 -19.84 7.42
CA GLN A 124 -11.08 -20.82 8.37
C GLN A 124 -9.93 -21.38 9.23
N TYR A 125 -9.85 -20.93 10.48
CA TYR A 125 -9.09 -21.60 11.54
C TYR A 125 -9.91 -21.63 12.83
N GLY A 126 -10.41 -22.82 13.18
CA GLY A 126 -10.72 -23.19 14.57
C GLY A 126 -12.14 -22.88 15.06
N SER A 127 -12.89 -23.96 15.27
CA SER A 127 -14.30 -24.10 15.66
C SER A 127 -14.72 -23.50 17.02
N HIS A 128 -14.44 -22.22 17.29
CA HIS A 128 -15.12 -21.53 18.40
C HIS A 128 -15.43 -20.05 18.15
N LEU A 129 -15.09 -19.51 16.96
CA LEU A 129 -15.41 -18.14 16.53
C LEU A 129 -16.54 -18.09 15.49
N ASP A 130 -17.09 -19.24 15.09
CA ASP A 130 -17.94 -19.34 13.89
C ASP A 130 -19.29 -18.62 14.04
N HIS A 131 -19.84 -18.45 15.25
CA HIS A 131 -21.14 -17.80 15.43
C HIS A 131 -21.08 -16.27 15.36
N GLU A 132 -20.12 -15.64 16.08
CA GLU A 132 -19.93 -14.19 16.02
C GLU A 132 -19.44 -13.72 14.64
N LEU A 133 -18.65 -14.57 13.98
CA LEU A 133 -18.19 -14.30 12.62
C LEU A 133 -19.34 -14.39 11.61
N THR A 134 -20.27 -15.33 11.78
CA THR A 134 -21.46 -15.48 10.92
C THR A 134 -22.40 -14.28 11.07
N GLU A 135 -22.68 -13.82 12.30
CA GLU A 135 -23.48 -12.61 12.52
C GLU A 135 -22.84 -11.36 11.91
N LEU A 136 -21.52 -11.19 12.06
CA LEU A 136 -20.82 -10.03 11.52
C LEU A 136 -20.84 -10.03 9.99
N VAL A 137 -20.68 -11.19 9.36
CA VAL A 137 -20.73 -11.32 7.88
C VAL A 137 -22.16 -11.08 7.36
N ALA A 138 -23.19 -11.61 8.02
CA ALA A 138 -24.58 -11.36 7.65
C ALA A 138 -24.93 -9.86 7.75
N GLY A 139 -24.52 -9.18 8.82
CA GLY A 139 -24.75 -7.74 8.98
C GLY A 139 -24.05 -6.87 7.93
N VAL A 140 -22.87 -7.27 7.46
CA VAL A 140 -22.16 -6.57 6.38
C VAL A 140 -22.84 -6.79 5.02
N ILE A 141 -23.40 -7.99 4.78
CA ILE A 141 -24.15 -8.30 3.56
C ILE A 141 -25.47 -7.53 3.51
N ASP A 142 -26.21 -7.47 4.61
CA ASP A 142 -27.47 -6.71 4.68
C ASP A 142 -27.24 -5.20 4.50
N ALA A 143 -26.21 -4.65 5.16
CA ALA A 143 -25.82 -3.25 4.96
C ALA A 143 -25.41 -2.99 3.49
N ALA A 144 -24.68 -3.91 2.85
CA ALA A 144 -24.34 -3.79 1.43
C ALA A 144 -25.58 -3.79 0.52
N GLY A 145 -26.61 -4.55 0.87
CA GLY A 145 -27.91 -4.55 0.19
C GLY A 145 -28.64 -3.21 0.27
N ASP A 146 -28.69 -2.59 1.45
CA ASP A 146 -29.33 -1.28 1.67
C ASP A 146 -28.65 -0.13 0.90
N TYR A 147 -27.34 -0.23 0.68
CA TYR A 147 -26.56 0.74 -0.12
C TYR A 147 -26.48 0.37 -1.62
N GLY A 148 -27.15 -0.70 -2.05
CA GLY A 148 -27.16 -1.14 -3.46
C GLY A 148 -25.79 -1.60 -3.97
N LEU A 149 -24.91 -2.04 -3.07
CA LEU A 149 -23.58 -2.53 -3.43
C LEU A 149 -23.67 -3.96 -3.99
N PRO A 150 -22.90 -4.28 -5.04
CA PRO A 150 -22.91 -5.62 -5.62
C PRO A 150 -22.28 -6.62 -4.64
N VAL A 151 -23.09 -7.56 -4.14
CA VAL A 151 -22.64 -8.69 -3.34
C VAL A 151 -22.37 -9.87 -4.26
N SER A 152 -21.19 -10.50 -4.13
CA SER A 152 -20.84 -11.68 -4.91
C SER A 152 -21.87 -12.81 -4.67
N PRO A 153 -22.34 -13.52 -5.72
CA PRO A 153 -23.38 -14.55 -5.59
C PRO A 153 -22.97 -15.69 -4.64
N GLU A 154 -21.68 -15.99 -4.54
CA GLU A 154 -21.10 -16.99 -3.63
C GLU A 154 -21.32 -16.68 -2.14
N LEU A 155 -21.58 -15.42 -1.77
CA LEU A 155 -21.84 -15.00 -0.40
C LEU A 155 -23.33 -15.08 0.00
N ARG A 156 -24.22 -15.38 -0.95
CA ARG A 156 -25.68 -15.48 -0.72
C ARG A 156 -26.13 -16.90 -0.35
N GLU A 157 -25.26 -17.89 -0.53
CA GLU A 157 -25.53 -19.31 -0.32
C GLU A 157 -24.87 -19.85 0.97
N LEU A 158 -24.76 -19.05 2.02
CA LEU A 158 -24.35 -19.59 3.32
C LEU A 158 -25.49 -20.47 3.87
N PRO A 159 -25.26 -21.77 4.16
CA PRO A 159 -26.30 -22.64 4.68
C PRO A 159 -26.64 -22.26 6.12
N GLU A 160 -27.94 -22.03 6.39
CA GLU A 160 -28.47 -22.06 7.75
C GLU A 160 -28.28 -23.49 8.30
N GLN A 161 -27.36 -23.66 9.26
CA GLN A 161 -27.35 -24.80 10.19
C GLN A 161 -27.29 -24.28 11.62
#